data_AF-A0AAJ5ZA23-F1
#
_entry.id   AF-A0AAJ5ZA23-F1
#
_cell.length_a   1.000
_cell.length_b   1.000
_cell.length_c   1.000
_cell.angle_alpha   90.00
_cell.angle_beta   90.00
_cell.angle_gamma   90.00
#
_symmetry.space_group_name_H-M   'P 1'
#
loop_
_entity.id
_entity.type
_entity.pdbx_description
1 polymer ?
#
loop_
_entity_poly.entity_id
_entity_poly.type
_entity_poly.pdbx_seq_one_letter_code
_entity_poly.pdbx_strand_id
1 'polypeptide(L)'
;MTALGMVQKHNGAGMALVMARYCKDLGDAKKALLAVQAECTKIAPRYVGANKERGHGMALRRVAELALEHYCRTVDTPGAACHPQFCRGRGVIRDLELSRLHGKAVDKVCPRCGGTGLRPIPGTQIRRAIEPLAGGLTRGQWERGWYPLYLAVLAWCHQQESEVEAFYKRVTAA
;
A
#
# COMPACT_ATOMS: atom_id res chain seq x y z
N MET A 1 -14.32 -16.56 22.67
CA MET A 1 -13.77 -15.42 21.91
C MET A 1 -13.77 -15.80 20.44
N THR A 2 -14.35 -15.00 19.56
CA THR A 2 -14.30 -15.24 18.11
C THR A 2 -12.85 -15.08 17.61
N ALA A 3 -12.46 -15.80 16.56
CA ALA A 3 -11.12 -15.74 15.97
C ALA A 3 -10.66 -14.30 15.66
N LEU A 4 -11.57 -13.47 15.16
CA LEU A 4 -11.32 -12.04 14.90
C LEU A 4 -10.98 -11.25 16.17
N GLY A 5 -11.61 -11.56 17.31
CA GLY A 5 -11.29 -10.94 18.59
C GLY A 5 -9.88 -11.29 19.08
N MET A 6 -9.40 -12.51 18.80
CA MET A 6 -8.02 -12.91 19.10
C MET A 6 -7.02 -12.18 18.19
N VAL A 7 -7.31 -12.08 16.89
CA VAL A 7 -6.48 -11.31 15.94
C VAL A 7 -6.37 -9.85 16.39
N GLN A 8 -7.49 -9.19 16.71
CA GLN A 8 -7.48 -7.79 17.13
C GLN A 8 -6.64 -7.57 18.40
N LYS A 9 -6.70 -8.50 19.36
CA LYS A 9 -5.91 -8.45 20.60
C LYS A 9 -4.41 -8.55 20.34
N HIS A 10 -3.98 -9.44 19.44
CA HIS A 10 -2.56 -9.73 19.22
C HIS A 10 -1.93 -8.93 18.08
N ASN A 11 -2.74 -8.49 17.12
CA ASN A 11 -2.30 -7.79 15.92
C ASN A 11 -3.26 -6.64 15.56
N GLY A 12 -3.43 -5.70 16.50
CA GLY A 12 -4.40 -4.61 16.37
C GLY A 12 -4.12 -3.65 15.22
N ALA A 13 -2.84 -3.35 14.93
CA ALA A 13 -2.45 -2.48 13.82
C ALA A 13 -2.77 -3.12 12.46
N GLY A 14 -2.36 -4.38 12.27
CA GLY A 14 -2.70 -5.14 11.06
C GLY A 14 -4.20 -5.31 10.90
N MET A 15 -4.94 -5.59 11.98
CA MET A 15 -6.39 -5.72 11.91
C MET A 15 -7.05 -4.41 11.47
N ALA A 16 -6.62 -3.26 12.01
CA ALA A 16 -7.11 -1.95 11.60
C ALA A 16 -6.84 -1.68 10.11
N LEU A 17 -5.66 -2.05 9.60
CA LEU A 17 -5.32 -1.95 8.18
C LEU A 17 -6.25 -2.79 7.30
N VAL A 18 -6.43 -4.08 7.64
CA VAL A 18 -7.31 -5.00 6.91
C VAL A 18 -8.74 -4.48 6.88
N MET A 19 -9.26 -4.02 8.03
CA MET A 19 -10.60 -3.45 8.13
C MET A 19 -10.74 -2.16 7.31
N ALA A 20 -9.75 -1.26 7.37
CA ALA A 20 -9.73 -0.04 6.56
C ALA A 20 -9.73 -0.36 5.05
N ARG A 21 -8.97 -1.37 4.63
CA ARG A 21 -8.85 -1.78 3.22
C ARG A 21 -10.10 -2.44 2.68
N TYR A 22 -10.65 -3.42 3.38
CA TYR A 22 -11.70 -4.30 2.84
C TYR A 22 -13.10 -3.95 3.34
N CYS A 23 -13.24 -3.46 4.58
CA CYS A 23 -14.54 -3.08 5.13
C CYS A 23 -14.85 -1.59 4.92
N LYS A 24 -13.85 -0.80 4.50
CA LYS A 24 -13.96 0.67 4.31
C LYS A 24 -14.51 1.38 5.56
N ASP A 25 -14.26 0.83 6.74
CA ASP A 25 -14.73 1.40 8.00
C ASP A 25 -13.96 2.66 8.38
N LEU A 26 -14.68 3.76 8.65
CA LEU A 26 -14.08 5.06 8.95
C LEU A 26 -13.37 5.10 10.31
N GLY A 27 -13.84 4.32 11.29
CA GLY A 27 -13.24 4.24 12.61
C GLY A 27 -11.90 3.51 12.58
N ASP A 28 -11.86 2.37 11.90
CA ASP A 28 -10.65 1.58 11.72
C ASP A 28 -9.67 2.24 10.75
N ALA A 29 -10.14 3.00 9.75
CA ALA A 29 -9.28 3.84 8.92
C ALA A 29 -8.47 4.86 9.76
N LYS A 30 -9.07 5.46 10.79
CA LYS A 30 -8.34 6.36 11.71
C LYS A 30 -7.29 5.61 12.54
N LYS A 31 -7.65 4.44 13.08
CA LYS A 31 -6.70 3.61 13.84
C LYS A 31 -5.53 3.15 12.96
N ALA A 32 -5.83 2.71 11.74
CA ALA A 32 -4.84 2.35 10.73
C ALA A 32 -3.91 3.53 10.44
N LEU A 33 -4.46 4.73 10.21
CA LEU A 33 -3.65 5.92 9.96
C LEU A 33 -2.71 6.24 11.12
N LEU A 34 -3.19 6.18 12.37
CA LEU A 34 -2.34 6.39 13.55
C LEU A 34 -1.22 5.36 13.63
N ALA A 35 -1.50 4.09 13.35
CA ALA A 35 -0.50 3.03 13.35
C ALA A 35 0.56 3.25 12.25
N VAL A 36 0.12 3.60 11.02
CA VAL A 36 1.02 3.89 9.90
C VAL A 36 1.87 5.14 10.17
N GLN A 37 1.30 6.18 10.78
CA GLN A 37 2.03 7.39 11.19
C GLN A 37 3.09 7.08 12.25
N ALA A 38 2.75 6.24 13.24
CA ALA A 38 3.69 5.81 14.27
C ALA A 38 4.86 5.02 13.66
N GLU A 39 4.58 4.06 12.77
CA GLU A 39 5.64 3.29 12.11
C GLU A 39 6.48 4.20 11.20
N CYS A 40 5.85 5.06 10.40
CA CYS A 40 6.55 6.02 9.54
C CYS A 40 7.52 6.89 10.34
N THR A 41 7.07 7.47 11.45
CA THR A 41 7.91 8.32 12.32
C THR A 41 9.07 7.53 12.93
N LYS A 42 8.82 6.29 13.33
CA LYS A 42 9.83 5.38 13.89
C LYS A 42 10.94 5.03 12.89
N ILE A 43 10.59 4.77 11.63
CA ILE A 43 11.59 4.38 10.60
C ILE A 43 12.19 5.56 9.85
N ALA A 44 11.55 6.73 9.86
CA ALA A 44 11.98 7.93 9.13
C ALA A 44 13.47 8.31 9.31
N PRO A 45 14.07 8.26 10.53
CA PRO A 45 15.46 8.65 10.70
C PRO A 45 16.46 7.85 9.86
N ARG A 46 16.12 6.62 9.47
CA ARG A 46 16.96 5.76 8.61
C ARG A 46 17.01 6.24 7.16
N TYR A 47 16.02 7.02 6.73
CA TYR A 47 15.85 7.42 5.33
C TYR A 47 16.04 8.92 5.11
N VAL A 48 15.47 9.74 6.00
CA VAL A 48 15.40 11.21 5.83
C VAL A 48 16.11 11.98 6.94
N GLY A 49 16.77 11.28 7.87
CA GLY A 49 17.46 11.86 9.01
C GLY A 49 16.52 12.32 10.13
N ALA A 50 17.08 12.99 11.14
CA ALA A 50 16.31 13.48 12.28
C ALA A 50 15.30 14.57 11.88
N ASN A 51 14.13 14.56 12.51
CA ASN A 51 13.12 15.58 12.31
C ASN A 51 13.55 16.90 12.99
N LYS A 52 13.87 17.92 12.19
CA LYS A 52 14.38 19.20 12.68
C LYS A 52 13.37 20.34 12.59
N GLU A 53 12.31 20.18 11.80
CA GLU A 53 11.41 21.29 11.43
C GLU A 53 9.95 20.84 11.37
N ARG A 54 9.02 21.76 11.66
CA ARG A 54 7.57 21.48 11.62
C ARG A 54 7.11 20.97 10.25
N GLY A 55 7.68 21.48 9.16
CA GLY A 55 7.38 21.02 7.80
C GLY A 55 7.74 19.55 7.58
N HIS A 56 8.85 19.10 8.16
CA HIS A 56 9.27 17.70 8.10
C HIS A 56 8.25 16.78 8.78
N GLY A 57 7.69 17.16 9.93
CA GLY A 57 6.60 16.42 10.58
C GLY A 57 5.33 16.33 9.72
N MET A 58 4.93 17.42 9.06
CA MET A 58 3.79 17.44 8.12
C MET A 58 4.02 16.52 6.92
N ALA A 59 5.25 16.52 6.38
CA ALA A 59 5.64 15.68 5.26
C ALA A 59 5.61 14.18 5.63
N LEU A 60 6.09 13.79 6.82
CA LEU A 60 5.99 12.41 7.32
C LEU A 60 4.54 11.95 7.47
N ARG A 61 3.68 12.82 8.02
CA ARG A 61 2.25 12.56 8.07
C ARG A 61 1.67 12.32 6.68
N ARG A 62 2.04 13.13 5.69
CA ARG A 62 1.56 12.95 4.32
C ARG A 62 2.08 11.68 3.66
N VAL A 63 3.31 11.27 3.96
CA VAL A 63 3.85 9.96 3.53
C VAL A 63 2.98 8.82 4.05
N ALA A 64 2.65 8.84 5.35
CA ALA A 64 1.80 7.83 5.97
C ALA A 64 0.38 7.80 5.37
N GLU A 65 -0.22 8.97 5.15
CA GLU A 65 -1.52 9.09 4.49
C GLU A 65 -1.50 8.49 3.07
N LEU A 66 -0.52 8.87 2.26
CA LEU A 66 -0.38 8.34 0.89
C LEU A 66 -0.14 6.83 0.88
N ALA A 67 0.71 6.32 1.78
CA ALA A 67 0.96 4.88 1.89
C ALA A 67 -0.32 4.12 2.27
N LEU A 68 -1.10 4.63 3.22
CA LEU A 68 -2.38 4.04 3.60
C LEU A 68 -3.41 4.12 2.47
N GLU A 69 -3.56 5.29 1.83
CA GLU A 69 -4.43 5.46 0.66
C GLU A 69 -4.08 4.44 -0.42
N HIS A 70 -2.78 4.25 -0.70
CA HIS A 70 -2.31 3.32 -1.72
C HIS A 70 -2.53 1.86 -1.34
N TYR A 71 -2.28 1.50 -0.09
CA TYR A 71 -2.57 0.18 0.45
C TYR A 71 -4.06 -0.17 0.36
N CYS A 72 -4.93 0.78 0.73
CA CYS A 72 -6.38 0.60 0.73
C CYS A 72 -7.00 0.58 -0.68
N ARG A 73 -6.24 0.86 -1.74
CA ARG A 73 -6.72 0.75 -3.12
C ARG A 73 -7.05 -0.70 -3.46
N THR A 74 -8.22 -0.85 -4.04
CA THR A 74 -8.78 -2.09 -4.54
C THR A 74 -9.32 -1.85 -5.95
N VAL A 75 -9.62 -2.91 -6.71
CA VAL A 75 -10.02 -2.77 -8.13
C VAL A 75 -11.32 -1.96 -8.29
N ASP A 76 -12.21 -2.05 -7.31
CA ASP A 76 -13.46 -1.30 -7.16
C ASP A 76 -13.25 0.17 -6.75
N THR A 77 -12.06 0.56 -6.30
CA THR A 77 -11.77 1.97 -6.01
C THR A 77 -11.84 2.78 -7.32
N PRO A 78 -12.65 3.85 -7.41
CA PRO A 78 -12.81 4.62 -8.64
C PRO A 78 -11.47 5.06 -9.24
N GLY A 79 -11.24 4.71 -10.50
CA GLY A 79 -9.99 5.03 -11.23
C GLY A 79 -8.76 4.21 -10.82
N ALA A 80 -8.85 3.31 -9.85
CA ALA A 80 -7.74 2.49 -9.41
C ALA A 80 -7.50 1.26 -10.27
N ALA A 81 -8.53 0.72 -10.94
CA ALA A 81 -8.37 -0.41 -11.85
C ALA A 81 -7.34 -0.12 -12.97
N CYS A 82 -6.56 -1.13 -13.32
CA CYS A 82 -5.71 -1.10 -14.49
C CYS A 82 -6.55 -0.87 -15.76
N HIS A 83 -5.91 -0.26 -16.76
CA HIS A 83 -6.56 0.33 -17.90
C HIS A 83 -7.58 -0.58 -18.60
N PRO A 84 -8.74 -0.06 -19.03
CA PRO A 84 -9.80 -0.89 -19.61
C PRO A 84 -9.42 -1.64 -20.89
N GLN A 85 -8.45 -1.13 -21.65
CA GLN A 85 -7.94 -1.81 -22.84
C GLN A 85 -6.90 -2.91 -22.54
N PHE A 86 -6.50 -3.06 -21.28
CA PHE A 86 -5.57 -4.10 -20.83
C PHE A 86 -6.31 -5.13 -19.98
N CYS A 87 -6.05 -5.21 -18.67
CA CYS A 87 -6.61 -6.27 -17.83
C CYS A 87 -7.91 -5.90 -17.11
N ARG A 88 -8.38 -4.65 -17.13
CA ARG A 88 -9.60 -4.21 -16.41
C ARG A 88 -9.65 -4.66 -14.94
N GLY A 89 -8.51 -4.66 -14.26
CA GLY A 89 -8.44 -5.14 -12.87
C GLY A 89 -8.10 -6.63 -12.71
N ARG A 90 -8.12 -7.45 -13.77
CA ARG A 90 -7.86 -8.90 -13.66
C ARG A 90 -6.41 -9.27 -13.34
N GLY A 91 -5.46 -8.34 -13.52
CA GLY A 91 -4.03 -8.64 -13.38
C GLY A 91 -3.42 -9.46 -14.52
N VAL A 92 -4.23 -10.10 -15.37
CA VAL A 92 -3.79 -10.91 -16.51
C VAL A 92 -4.42 -10.44 -17.84
N ILE A 93 -3.73 -10.73 -18.94
CA ILE A 93 -4.19 -10.53 -20.31
C ILE A 93 -4.02 -11.83 -21.12
N ARG A 94 -4.76 -11.98 -22.21
CA ARG A 94 -4.62 -13.14 -23.10
C ARG A 94 -3.26 -13.13 -23.79
N ASP A 95 -2.55 -14.26 -23.74
CA ASP A 95 -1.34 -14.45 -24.51
C ASP A 95 -1.68 -14.99 -25.90
N LEU A 96 -1.78 -14.10 -26.88
CA LEU A 96 -2.25 -14.45 -28.22
C LEU A 96 -1.34 -15.47 -28.93
N GLU A 97 -0.03 -15.37 -28.70
CA GLU A 97 0.95 -16.27 -29.33
C GLU A 97 0.85 -17.68 -28.76
N LEU A 98 0.94 -17.79 -27.44
CA LEU A 98 0.86 -19.08 -26.75
C LEU A 98 -0.52 -19.72 -26.89
N SER A 99 -1.58 -18.91 -26.95
CA SER A 99 -2.94 -19.40 -27.18
C SER A 99 -3.13 -19.98 -28.58
N ARG A 100 -2.52 -19.37 -29.60
CA ARG A 100 -2.53 -19.90 -30.97
C ARG A 100 -1.76 -21.21 -31.05
N LEU A 101 -0.59 -21.27 -30.41
CA LEU A 101 0.27 -22.45 -30.41
C LEU A 101 -0.44 -23.68 -29.80
N HIS A 102 -1.14 -23.49 -28.69
CA HIS A 102 -1.79 -24.59 -27.97
C HIS A 102 -3.27 -24.79 -28.32
N GLY A 103 -3.84 -23.98 -29.21
CA GLY A 103 -5.26 -24.04 -29.57
C GLY A 103 -6.22 -23.79 -28.41
N LYS A 104 -5.76 -23.19 -27.31
CA LYS A 104 -6.55 -22.93 -26.10
C LYS A 104 -6.23 -21.57 -25.50
N ALA A 105 -7.14 -21.06 -24.67
CA ALA A 105 -6.93 -19.85 -23.91
C ALA A 105 -5.73 -19.97 -22.96
N VAL A 106 -4.66 -19.20 -23.18
CA VAL A 106 -3.53 -19.09 -22.27
C VAL A 106 -3.33 -17.63 -21.87
N ASP A 107 -3.33 -17.34 -20.58
CA ASP A 107 -3.18 -15.99 -20.05
C ASP A 107 -1.74 -15.72 -19.61
N LYS A 108 -1.33 -14.45 -19.65
CA LYS A 108 -0.06 -13.95 -19.11
C LYS A 108 -0.27 -12.76 -18.19
N VAL A 109 0.72 -12.50 -17.34
CA VAL A 109 0.72 -11.36 -16.43
C VAL A 109 0.58 -10.06 -17.23
N CYS A 110 -0.31 -9.18 -16.80
CA CYS A 110 -0.51 -7.89 -17.45
C CYS A 110 0.77 -7.03 -17.28
N PRO A 111 1.44 -6.62 -18.36
CA PRO A 111 2.71 -5.90 -18.27
C PRO A 111 2.56 -4.49 -17.70
N ARG A 112 1.33 -3.93 -17.74
CA ARG A 112 1.07 -2.58 -17.27
C ARG A 112 0.93 -2.48 -15.75
N CYS A 113 0.31 -3.47 -15.11
CA CYS A 113 0.10 -3.50 -13.66
C CYS A 113 0.96 -4.54 -12.94
N GLY A 114 1.77 -5.32 -13.67
CA GLY A 114 2.60 -6.38 -13.10
C GLY A 114 1.80 -7.42 -12.32
N GLY A 115 0.59 -7.76 -12.77
CA GLY A 115 -0.25 -8.75 -12.08
C GLY A 115 -1.16 -8.18 -10.98
N THR A 116 -0.93 -6.96 -10.49
CA THR A 116 -1.69 -6.41 -9.35
C THR A 116 -3.16 -6.09 -9.67
N GLY A 117 -3.51 -5.96 -10.95
CA GLY A 117 -4.82 -5.44 -11.37
C GLY A 117 -5.01 -3.94 -11.12
N LEU A 118 -4.12 -3.29 -10.37
CA LEU A 118 -4.20 -1.88 -10.04
C LEU A 118 -3.36 -1.03 -10.99
N ARG A 119 -3.83 0.18 -11.28
CA ARG A 119 -3.04 1.19 -11.98
C ARG A 119 -1.85 1.58 -11.09
N PRO A 120 -0.60 1.47 -11.57
CA PRO A 120 0.56 1.95 -10.82
C PRO A 120 0.43 3.43 -10.50
N ILE A 121 0.89 3.84 -9.31
CA ILE A 121 0.95 5.26 -8.94
C ILE A 121 2.35 5.77 -9.25
N PRO A 122 2.48 6.77 -10.12
CA PRO A 122 3.78 7.35 -10.44
C PRO A 122 4.43 7.97 -9.20
N GLY A 123 5.72 7.70 -8.98
CA GLY A 123 6.47 8.34 -7.89
C GLY A 123 6.45 9.88 -7.96
N THR A 124 6.31 10.45 -9.17
CA THR A 124 6.14 11.90 -9.36
C THR A 124 4.87 12.45 -8.73
N GLN A 125 3.76 11.69 -8.73
CA GLN A 125 2.52 12.08 -8.05
C GLN A 125 2.72 12.14 -6.54
N ILE A 126 3.46 11.17 -5.99
CA ILE A 126 3.78 11.10 -4.56
C ILE A 126 4.68 12.27 -4.17
N ARG A 127 5.72 12.54 -4.96
CA ARG A 127 6.63 13.67 -4.74
C ARG A 127 5.88 14.99 -4.68
N ARG A 128 4.99 15.25 -5.65
CA ARG A 128 4.20 16.49 -5.71
C ARG A 128 3.35 16.73 -4.47
N ALA A 129 2.88 15.67 -3.82
CA ALA A 129 2.08 15.77 -2.59
C ALA A 129 2.93 16.04 -1.34
N ILE A 130 4.22 15.66 -1.33
CA ILE A 130 5.12 15.78 -0.17
C ILE A 130 5.99 17.04 -0.26
N GLU A 131 6.45 17.39 -1.47
CA GLU A 131 7.41 18.47 -1.73
C GLU A 131 7.04 19.82 -1.11
N PRO A 132 5.78 20.30 -1.18
CA PRO A 132 5.38 21.56 -0.54
C PRO A 132 5.44 21.53 0.98
N LEU A 133 5.28 20.35 1.59
CA LEU A 133 5.27 20.18 3.05
C LEU A 133 6.68 20.09 3.62
N ALA A 134 7.61 19.52 2.85
CA ALA A 134 8.99 19.32 3.28
C ALA A 134 9.89 20.56 3.15
N GLY A 135 9.34 21.73 2.79
CA GLY A 135 10.12 22.97 2.63
C GLY A 135 10.96 23.03 1.35
N GLY A 136 10.58 22.27 0.32
CA GLY A 136 11.36 22.14 -0.92
C GLY A 136 12.23 20.89 -0.91
N LEU A 137 12.04 20.04 -1.91
CA LEU A 137 12.55 18.67 -1.92
C LEU A 137 13.36 18.45 -3.20
N THR A 138 14.69 18.45 -3.09
CA THR A 138 15.55 18.23 -4.25
C THR A 138 15.35 16.83 -4.82
N ARG A 139 15.64 16.64 -6.12
CA ARG A 139 15.56 15.33 -6.77
C ARG A 139 16.38 14.26 -6.02
N GLY A 140 17.59 14.61 -5.55
CA GLY A 140 18.45 13.68 -4.81
C GLY A 140 17.89 13.29 -3.44
N GLN A 141 17.33 14.24 -2.68
CA GLN A 141 16.66 13.94 -1.41
C GLN A 141 15.42 13.06 -1.61
N TRP A 142 14.69 13.29 -2.71
CA TRP A 142 13.54 12.46 -3.08
C TRP A 142 13.96 11.01 -3.35
N GLU A 143 14.87 10.81 -4.30
CA GLU A 143 15.24 9.48 -4.79
C GLU A 143 15.96 8.63 -3.73
N ARG A 144 16.78 9.24 -2.88
CA ARG A 144 17.59 8.51 -1.87
C ARG A 144 16.94 8.41 -0.50
N GLY A 145 15.99 9.27 -0.16
CA GLY A 145 15.40 9.32 1.18
C GLY A 145 13.89 9.13 1.18
N TRP A 146 13.16 10.13 0.68
CA TRP A 146 11.70 10.19 0.83
C TRP A 146 10.95 9.10 0.05
N TYR A 147 11.39 8.76 -1.15
CA TYR A 147 10.76 7.70 -1.93
C TYR A 147 11.00 6.30 -1.31
N PRO A 148 12.24 5.92 -0.93
CA PRO A 148 12.48 4.71 -0.14
C PRO A 148 11.69 4.65 1.18
N LEU A 149 11.57 5.75 1.91
CA LEU A 149 10.74 5.82 3.12
C LEU A 149 9.29 5.47 2.81
N TYR A 150 8.70 6.13 1.81
CA TYR A 150 7.33 5.86 1.39
C TYR A 150 7.14 4.38 0.99
N LEU A 151 8.07 3.79 0.23
CA LEU A 151 8.01 2.39 -0.14
C LEU A 151 8.09 1.45 1.07
N ALA A 152 8.93 1.79 2.05
CA ALA A 152 9.06 1.00 3.29
C ALA A 152 7.78 1.04 4.14
N VAL A 153 7.13 2.21 4.24
CA VAL A 153 5.84 2.33 4.95
C VAL A 153 4.73 1.55 4.23
N LEU A 154 4.67 1.62 2.90
CA LEU A 154 3.72 0.83 2.13
C LEU A 154 3.97 -0.68 2.27
N ALA A 155 5.23 -1.11 2.20
CA ALA A 155 5.61 -2.51 2.39
C ALA A 155 5.22 -3.01 3.79
N TRP A 156 5.39 -2.18 4.82
CA TRP A 156 4.95 -2.52 6.17
C TRP A 156 3.43 -2.75 6.24
N CYS A 157 2.62 -1.95 5.55
CA CYS A 157 1.16 -2.16 5.52
C CYS A 157 0.79 -3.55 4.96
N HIS A 158 1.44 -3.97 3.88
CA HIS A 158 1.25 -5.31 3.31
C HIS A 158 1.78 -6.43 4.21
N GLN A 159 2.91 -6.21 4.89
CA GLN A 159 3.46 -7.16 5.85
C GLN A 159 2.49 -7.41 7.02
N GLN A 160 1.86 -6.34 7.54
CA GLN A 160 0.86 -6.45 8.60
C GLN A 160 -0.38 -7.26 8.18
N GLU A 161 -0.83 -7.11 6.93
CA GLU A 161 -1.91 -7.94 6.38
C GLU A 161 -1.53 -9.43 6.34
N SER A 162 -0.31 -9.76 5.90
CA SER A 162 0.18 -11.14 5.89
C SER A 162 0.28 -11.74 7.29
N GLU A 163 0.70 -10.96 8.28
CA GLU A 163 0.77 -11.40 9.69
C GLU A 163 -0.63 -11.66 10.28
N VAL A 164 -1.59 -10.79 9.97
CA VAL A 164 -3.00 -10.99 10.35
C VAL A 164 -3.55 -12.26 9.73
N GLU A 165 -3.34 -12.47 8.43
CA GLU A 165 -3.81 -13.65 7.72
C GLU A 165 -3.21 -14.94 8.31
N ALA A 166 -1.89 -14.94 8.57
CA ALA A 166 -1.21 -16.08 9.17
C ALA A 166 -1.72 -16.39 10.58
N PHE A 167 -1.93 -15.36 11.41
CA PHE A 167 -2.47 -15.54 12.76
C PHE A 167 -3.92 -16.01 12.73
N TYR A 168 -4.76 -15.43 11.87
CA TYR A 168 -6.15 -15.85 11.70
C TYR A 168 -6.23 -17.34 11.33
N LYS A 169 -5.48 -17.77 10.30
CA LYS A 169 -5.42 -19.18 9.89
C LYS A 169 -5.01 -20.10 11.04
N ARG A 170 -4.05 -19.68 11.87
CA ARG A 170 -3.61 -20.46 13.03
C ARG A 170 -4.71 -20.64 14.06
N VAL A 171 -5.47 -19.58 14.38
CA VAL A 171 -6.51 -19.64 15.42
C VAL A 171 -7.82 -20.24 14.93
N THR A 172 -8.08 -20.27 13.62
CA THR A 172 -9.27 -20.94 13.05
C THR A 172 -9.04 -22.40 12.67
N ALA A 173 -7.78 -22.84 12.58
CA ALA A 173 -7.43 -24.23 12.33
C ALA A 173 -7.41 -25.08 13.63
N ALA A 174 -7.64 -24.46 14.78
CA ALA A 174 -7.77 -25.09 16.09
C ALA A 174 -9.25 -25.22 16.46
#